data_AF-A0A7V6LEI5-F1
#
_entry.id   AF-A0A7V6LEI5-F1
#
_cell.length_a   1.000
_cell.length_b   1.000
_cell.length_c   1.000
_cell.angle_alpha   90.00
_cell.angle_beta   90.00
_cell.angle_gamma   90.00
#
_symmetry.space_group_name_H-M   'P 1'
#
loop_
_entity.id
_entity.type
_entity.pdbx_description
1 polymer ?
#
loop_
_entity_poly.entity_id
_entity_poly.type
_entity_poly.pdbx_seq_one_letter_code
_entity_poly.pdbx_strand_id
1 'polypeptide(L)' 'AGKAPSLFTTTFRSAIVTGTIRAVSDAGEKREALRLISEKYTPEYMAYFDEAFASGEAMTAVCRIQIDTVTAKEKA' A
#
# COMPACT_ATOMS: atom_id res chain seq x y z
N ALA A 1 21.92 -10.00 39.46
CA ALA A 1 20.99 -10.49 38.42
C ALA A 1 20.48 -9.28 37.62
N GLY A 2 20.59 -9.29 36.29
CA GLY A 2 20.21 -8.11 35.50
C GLY A 2 20.32 -8.29 33.98
N LYS A 3 19.38 -9.08 33.43
CA LYS A 3 18.84 -9.12 32.05
C LYS A 3 19.73 -8.60 30.90
N ALA A 4 20.08 -9.50 29.98
CA ALA A 4 20.57 -9.17 28.64
C ALA A 4 19.46 -9.30 27.58
N PRO A 5 18.50 -8.36 27.46
CA PRO A 5 17.49 -8.41 26.41
C PRO A 5 18.02 -8.00 25.03
N SER A 6 19.25 -7.49 24.92
CA SER A 6 19.82 -7.06 23.63
C SER A 6 20.39 -8.20 22.79
N LEU A 7 20.63 -9.39 23.36
CA LEU A 7 21.29 -10.51 22.68
C LEU A 7 20.37 -11.29 21.72
N PHE A 8 19.05 -11.20 21.90
CA PHE A 8 18.07 -11.87 21.04
C PHE A 8 17.10 -10.85 20.44
N THR A 9 17.51 -10.21 19.37
CA THR A 9 16.72 -9.17 18.68
C THR A 9 16.92 -9.24 17.18
N THR A 10 16.04 -8.61 16.40
CA THR A 10 16.05 -8.67 14.93
C THR A 10 16.13 -7.26 14.37
N THR A 11 16.87 -7.09 13.28
CA THR A 11 16.87 -5.85 12.52
C THR A 11 15.54 -5.70 11.78
N PHE A 12 14.93 -4.52 11.87
CA PHE A 12 13.67 -4.27 11.19
C PHE A 12 13.48 -2.78 10.90
N ARG A 13 12.62 -2.50 9.92
CA ARG A 13 12.03 -1.18 9.67
C ARG A 13 10.52 -1.38 9.53
N SER A 14 9.73 -0.66 10.31
CA SER A 14 8.28 -0.71 10.23
C SER A 14 7.66 0.68 10.33
N ALA A 15 6.46 0.82 9.77
CA ALA A 15 5.64 2.00 9.89
C ALA A 15 4.19 1.60 10.17
N ILE A 16 3.49 2.41 10.97
CA ILE A 16 2.07 2.30 11.24
C ILE A 16 1.42 3.60 10.76
N VAL A 17 0.51 3.46 9.79
CA VAL A 17 -0.31 4.54 9.25
C VAL A 17 -1.70 4.42 9.89
N THR A 18 -2.18 5.51 10.51
CA THR A 18 -3.56 5.62 11.00
C THR A 18 -4.27 6.70 10.20
N GLY A 19 -5.52 6.41 9.83
CA GLY A 19 -6.26 7.30 8.96
C GLY A 19 -7.69 6.82 8.72
N THR A 20 -8.45 7.64 8.01
CA THR A 20 -9.83 7.31 7.62
C THR A 20 -9.86 6.63 6.26
N ILE A 21 -10.48 5.44 6.20
CA ILE A 21 -10.69 4.70 4.94
C ILE A 21 -11.98 5.18 4.27
N ARG A 22 -11.93 5.37 2.95
CA ARG A 22 -13.10 5.63 2.10
C ARG A 22 -13.06 4.75 0.87
N ALA A 23 -14.21 4.20 0.47
CA ALA A 23 -14.35 3.55 -0.82
C ALA A 23 -14.19 4.59 -1.93
N VAL A 24 -13.49 4.23 -3.01
CA VAL A 24 -13.34 5.06 -4.21
C VAL A 24 -14.45 4.67 -5.18
N SER A 25 -15.43 5.55 -5.34
CA SER A 25 -16.58 5.36 -6.24
C SER A 25 -16.40 6.02 -7.60
N ASP A 26 -15.51 7.00 -7.72
CA ASP A 26 -15.20 7.65 -8.99
C ASP A 26 -14.33 6.73 -9.87
N ALA A 27 -14.79 6.48 -11.10
CA ALA A 27 -14.10 5.58 -12.02
C ALA A 27 -12.73 6.14 -12.46
N GLY A 28 -12.59 7.46 -12.57
CA GLY A 28 -11.33 8.11 -12.91
C GLY A 28 -10.29 7.95 -11.80
N GLU A 29 -10.67 8.28 -10.56
CA GLU A 29 -9.84 8.08 -9.37
C GLU A 29 -9.46 6.61 -9.19
N LYS A 30 -10.40 5.70 -9.45
CA LYS A 30 -10.16 4.26 -9.39
C LYS A 30 -9.15 3.79 -10.44
N ARG A 31 -9.30 4.22 -11.70
CA ARG A 31 -8.34 3.92 -12.77
C ARG A 31 -6.95 4.41 -12.42
N GLU A 32 -6.86 5.65 -11.97
CA GLU A 32 -5.58 6.26 -11.61
C GLU A 32 -4.92 5.54 -10.43
N ALA A 33 -5.68 5.20 -9.39
CA ALA A 33 -5.17 4.44 -8.25
C ALA A 33 -4.60 3.07 -8.67
N LEU A 34 -5.34 2.33 -9.51
CA LEU A 34 -4.87 1.04 -10.02
C LEU A 34 -3.66 1.19 -10.93
N ARG A 35 -3.61 2.23 -11.77
CA ARG A 35 -2.45 2.55 -12.63
C ARG A 35 -1.20 2.77 -11.79
N LEU A 36 -1.28 3.61 -10.76
CA LEU A 36 -0.15 3.91 -9.87
C LEU A 36 0.34 2.67 -9.11
N ILE A 37 -0.56 1.77 -8.72
CA ILE A 37 -0.20 0.49 -8.09
C ILE A 37 0.52 -0.41 -9.10
N SER A 38 -0.02 -0.55 -10.32
CA SER A 38 0.60 -1.33 -11.40
C SER A 38 1.97 -0.81 -11.80
N GLU A 39 2.16 0.52 -11.86
CA GLU A 39 3.49 1.11 -12.15
C GLU A 39 4.51 0.80 -11.07
N LYS A 40 4.09 0.75 -9.81
CA LYS A 40 4.99 0.46 -8.68
C LYS A 40 5.42 -1.00 -8.64
N TYR A 41 4.49 -1.92 -8.88
CA TYR A 41 4.71 -3.35 -8.63
C TYR A 41 4.92 -4.19 -9.89
N THR A 42 4.45 -3.72 -11.05
CA THR A 42 4.49 -4.43 -12.34
C THR A 42 4.77 -3.47 -13.51
N PRO A 43 5.79 -2.59 -13.44
CA PRO A 43 6.06 -1.59 -14.47
C PRO A 43 6.27 -2.18 -15.88
N GLU A 44 6.79 -3.40 -15.98
CA GLU A 44 7.05 -4.10 -17.24
C GLU A 44 5.78 -4.52 -17.99
N TYR A 45 4.62 -4.55 -17.31
CA TYR A 45 3.34 -4.98 -17.88
C TYR A 45 2.39 -3.83 -18.19
N MET A 46 2.84 -2.57 -18.11
CA MET A 46 1.97 -1.40 -18.31
C MET A 46 1.34 -1.32 -19.71
N ALA A 47 1.93 -1.98 -20.72
CA ALA A 47 1.33 -2.11 -22.05
C ALA A 47 -0.03 -2.84 -22.03
N TYR A 48 -0.30 -3.67 -21.01
CA TYR A 48 -1.54 -4.43 -20.84
C TYR A 48 -2.51 -3.78 -19.83
N PHE A 49 -2.16 -2.63 -19.25
CA PHE A 49 -2.94 -2.03 -18.17
C PHE A 49 -4.39 -1.76 -18.56
N ASP A 50 -4.62 -1.20 -19.75
CA ASP A 50 -5.96 -0.83 -20.19
C ASP A 50 -6.88 -2.05 -20.37
N GLU A 51 -6.35 -3.17 -20.87
CA GLU A 51 -7.08 -4.43 -21.02
C GLU A 51 -7.39 -5.07 -19.66
N ALA A 52 -6.40 -5.08 -18.76
CA ALA A 52 -6.56 -5.57 -17.39
C ALA A 52 -7.56 -4.72 -16.59
N PHE A 53 -7.53 -3.40 -16.77
CA PHE A 53 -8.47 -2.49 -16.15
C PHE A 53 -9.89 -2.73 -16.66
N ALA A 54 -10.09 -2.79 -17.98
CA ALA A 54 -11.40 -3.02 -18.58
C ALA A 54 -12.06 -4.33 -18.11
N SER A 55 -11.27 -5.39 -17.92
CA SER A 55 -11.75 -6.69 -17.45
C SER A 55 -11.94 -6.75 -15.93
N GLY A 56 -11.08 -6.08 -15.16
CA GLY A 56 -11.03 -6.18 -13.70
C GLY A 56 -11.78 -5.10 -12.93
N GLU A 57 -12.08 -3.95 -13.54
CA GLU A 57 -12.60 -2.78 -12.82
C GLU A 57 -13.89 -3.10 -12.05
N ALA A 58 -14.87 -3.74 -12.69
CA ALA A 58 -16.16 -4.03 -12.05
C ALA A 58 -16.05 -4.93 -10.80
N MET A 59 -15.02 -5.78 -10.74
CA MET A 59 -14.79 -6.75 -9.67
C MET A 59 -13.83 -6.26 -8.59
N THR A 60 -13.13 -5.15 -8.84
CA THR A 60 -12.08 -4.64 -7.94
C THR A 60 -12.61 -3.50 -7.09
N ALA A 61 -12.71 -3.69 -5.77
CA ALA A 61 -12.98 -2.59 -4.85
C ALA A 61 -11.69 -1.83 -4.54
N VAL A 62 -11.71 -0.51 -4.68
CA VAL A 62 -10.58 0.36 -4.34
C VAL A 62 -10.97 1.20 -3.13
N CYS A 63 -10.09 1.21 -2.13
CA CYS A 63 -10.23 2.00 -0.92
C CYS A 63 -9.03 2.93 -0.80
N ARG A 64 -9.28 4.20 -0.46
CA ARG A 64 -8.22 5.16 -0.12
C ARG A 64 -8.16 5.35 1.39
N ILE A 65 -6.96 5.49 1.92
CA ILE A 65 -6.74 5.95 3.29
C ILE A 65 -6.33 7.42 3.25
N GLN A 66 -7.11 8.28 3.88
CA GLN A 66 -6.64 9.62 4.23
C GLN A 66 -5.74 9.48 5.45
N ILE A 67 -4.44 9.69 5.25
CA ILE A 67 -3.43 9.54 6.30
C ILE A 67 -3.56 10.70 7.28
N ASP A 68 -3.85 10.37 8.54
CA ASP A 68 -3.89 11.36 9.63
C ASP A 68 -2.58 11.33 10.42
N THR A 69 -2.05 10.14 10.70
CA THR A 69 -0.75 9.98 11.38
C THR A 69 0.07 8.84 10.78
N VAL A 70 1.40 9.02 10.83
CA VAL A 70 2.38 7.97 10.51
C VAL A 70 3.38 7.92 11.65
N THR A 71 3.59 6.73 12.19
CA THR A 71 4.68 6.46 13.14
C THR A 71 5.57 5.38 12.57
N ALA A 72 6.86 5.40 12.90
CA ALA A 72 7.82 4.43 12.41
C ALA A 72 8.78 3.99 13.51
N LYS A 73 9.26 2.76 13.40
CA LYS A 73 10.26 2.20 14.29
C LYS A 73 11.28 1.43 13.47
N GLU A 74 12.54 1.64 13.80
CA GLU A 74 13.67 0.92 13.22
C GLU A 74 14.53 0.34 14.33
N LYS A 75 15.11 -0.82 14.04
CA LYS A 75 16.28 -1.34 14.73
C LYS A 75 17.27 -1.81 13.68
N ALA A 76 18.40 -1.13 13.59
CA ALA A 76 19.54 -1.53 12.77
C ALA A 76 20.53 -2.36 13.60
#